data_AF-A0A1C4TQL9-F1
#
_entry.id   AF-A0A1C4TQL9-F1
#
_cell.length_a   1.000
_cell.length_b   1.000
_cell.length_c   1.000
_cell.angle_alpha   90.00
_cell.angle_beta   90.00
_cell.angle_gamma   90.00
#
_symmetry.space_group_name_H-M   'P 1'
#
loop_
_entity.id
_entity.type
_entity.pdbx_description
1 polymer ?
#
loop_
_entity_poly.entity_id
_entity_poly.type
_entity_poly.pdbx_seq_one_letter_code
_entity_poly.pdbx_strand_id
1 'polypeptide(L)'
;MSGGPAVAFVLAYPTQAGELVAVHGLDDIHRYPGRPTWYPTKAIGANIGRPTDGRGYVGIVLAEGPTAEIATHRAVTAAGAVHAETRPRC
;
A
#
# COMPACT_ATOMS: atom_id res chain seq x y z
N MET A 1 -28.41 -13.00 -6.72
CA MET A 1 -27.18 -13.23 -5.93
C MET A 1 -26.74 -11.90 -5.37
N SER A 2 -26.72 -11.71 -4.05
CA SER A 2 -26.08 -10.54 -3.46
C SER A 2 -24.76 -11.01 -2.87
N GLY A 3 -23.71 -10.99 -3.68
CA GLY A 3 -22.34 -11.07 -3.15
C GLY A 3 -22.03 -9.77 -2.43
N GLY A 4 -21.25 -9.84 -1.35
CA GLY A 4 -20.71 -8.65 -0.68
C GLY A 4 -19.89 -7.78 -1.66
N PRO A 5 -19.43 -6.59 -1.24
CA PRO A 5 -18.64 -5.72 -2.10
C PRO A 5 -17.41 -6.47 -2.63
N ALA A 6 -17.02 -6.20 -3.86
CA ALA A 6 -15.75 -6.65 -4.38
C ALA A 6 -14.62 -5.99 -3.57
N VAL A 7 -13.52 -6.72 -3.39
CA VAL A 7 -12.35 -6.26 -2.65
C VAL A 7 -11.13 -6.40 -3.55
N ALA A 8 -10.28 -5.39 -3.55
CA ALA A 8 -9.01 -5.41 -4.25
C ALA A 8 -7.92 -4.81 -3.37
N PHE A 9 -6.68 -5.11 -3.70
CA PHE A 9 -5.53 -4.58 -3.00
C PHE A 9 -4.40 -4.22 -3.96
N VAL A 10 -3.55 -3.29 -3.54
CA VAL A 10 -2.33 -2.90 -4.24
C VAL A 10 -1.14 -2.91 -3.29
N LEU A 11 0.03 -3.19 -3.84
CA LEU A 11 1.28 -3.25 -3.09
C LEU A 11 1.93 -1.87 -3.03
N ALA A 12 2.34 -1.43 -1.84
CA ALA A 12 3.08 -0.19 -1.66
C ALA A 12 4.59 -0.47 -1.61
N TYR A 13 5.35 0.24 -2.44
CA TYR A 13 6.80 0.09 -2.56
C TYR A 13 7.51 1.38 -2.15
N PRO A 14 8.70 1.30 -1.54
CA PRO A 14 9.58 2.45 -1.45
C PRO A 14 10.16 2.78 -2.82
N THR A 15 10.55 4.04 -3.02
CA THR A 15 11.15 4.50 -4.29
C THR A 15 12.58 4.01 -4.49
N GLN A 16 13.27 3.64 -3.41
CA GLN A 16 14.66 3.18 -3.44
C GLN A 16 14.92 2.06 -2.43
N ALA A 17 16.01 1.30 -2.65
CA ALA A 17 16.48 0.28 -1.73
C ALA A 17 17.08 0.93 -0.47
N GLY A 18 17.01 0.24 0.67
CA GLY A 18 17.52 0.76 1.92
C GLY A 18 16.79 0.21 3.15
N GLU A 19 17.08 0.78 4.30
CA GLU A 19 16.33 0.51 5.53
C GLU A 19 15.02 1.30 5.52
N LEU A 20 13.89 0.62 5.73
CA LEU A 20 12.58 1.26 5.88
C LEU A 20 12.57 2.06 7.19
N VAL A 21 12.46 3.38 7.11
CA VAL A 21 12.51 4.25 8.30
C VAL A 21 11.15 4.85 8.67
N ALA A 22 10.26 5.00 7.69
CA ALA A 22 8.91 5.52 7.93
C ALA A 22 7.93 5.12 6.83
N VAL A 23 6.65 5.13 7.17
CA VAL A 23 5.54 5.08 6.21
C VAL A 23 4.62 6.26 6.51
N HIS A 24 4.49 7.16 5.54
CA HIS A 24 3.75 8.42 5.66
C HIS A 24 2.39 8.34 4.96
N GLY A 25 1.48 9.25 5.33
CA GLY A 25 0.17 9.42 4.68
C GLY A 25 -0.89 8.37 5.03
N LEU A 26 -0.63 7.55 6.06
CA LEU A 26 -1.58 6.52 6.51
C LEU A 26 -2.89 7.10 7.04
N ASP A 27 -2.86 8.26 7.70
CA ASP A 27 -4.08 8.92 8.20
C ASP A 27 -4.97 9.45 7.04
N ASP A 28 -4.36 9.78 5.90
CA ASP A 28 -5.06 10.35 4.75
C ASP A 28 -5.76 9.30 3.90
N ILE A 29 -5.39 8.01 3.98
CA ILE A 29 -6.02 6.96 3.18
C ILE A 29 -7.53 6.91 3.46
N HIS A 30 -7.96 7.15 4.70
CA HIS A 30 -9.37 7.11 5.10
C HIS A 30 -10.25 8.17 4.40
N ARG A 31 -9.65 9.18 3.76
CA ARG A 31 -10.37 10.19 2.97
C ARG A 31 -10.85 9.64 1.62
N TYR A 32 -10.31 8.52 1.17
CA TYR A 32 -10.64 7.91 -0.12
C TYR A 32 -11.82 6.91 0.00
N PRO A 33 -12.64 6.77 -1.06
CA PRO A 33 -13.78 5.86 -1.04
C PRO A 33 -13.36 4.39 -0.99
N GLY A 34 -14.27 3.53 -0.50
CA GLY A 34 -14.03 2.08 -0.43
C GLY A 34 -13.37 1.60 0.85
N ARG A 35 -13.46 2.38 1.94
CA ARG A 35 -12.94 2.01 3.28
C ARG A 35 -11.50 1.50 3.23
N PRO A 36 -10.59 2.25 2.58
CA PRO A 36 -9.23 1.79 2.39
C PRO A 36 -8.54 1.51 3.73
N THR A 37 -7.78 0.42 3.75
CA THR A 37 -7.09 -0.06 4.95
C THR A 37 -5.65 -0.39 4.61
N TRP A 38 -4.74 0.05 5.48
CA TRP A 38 -3.31 -0.26 5.41
C TRP A 38 -2.98 -1.54 6.17
N TYR A 39 -2.22 -2.43 5.54
CA TYR A 39 -1.66 -3.63 6.16
C TYR A 39 -0.13 -3.62 5.99
N PRO A 40 0.65 -3.36 7.06
CA PRO A 40 2.10 -3.42 6.97
C PRO A 40 2.56 -4.86 6.77
N THR A 41 3.55 -5.07 5.89
CA THR A 41 4.16 -6.39 5.64
C THR A 41 5.61 -6.45 6.08
N LYS A 42 6.20 -5.29 6.41
CA LYS A 42 7.54 -5.14 6.96
C LYS A 42 7.54 -4.12 8.10
N ALA A 43 8.39 -4.36 9.10
CA ALA A 43 8.58 -3.43 10.20
C ALA A 43 9.54 -2.29 9.80
N ILE A 44 9.44 -1.16 10.49
CA ILE A 44 10.50 -0.14 10.49
C ILE A 44 11.82 -0.79 10.93
N GLY A 45 12.92 -0.45 10.27
CA GLY A 45 14.23 -1.10 10.40
C GLY A 45 14.45 -2.27 9.43
N ALA A 46 13.42 -2.73 8.70
CA ALA A 46 13.59 -3.78 7.72
C ALA A 46 14.42 -3.31 6.52
N ASN A 47 15.32 -4.16 6.04
CA ASN A 47 16.09 -3.88 4.83
C ASN A 47 15.31 -4.29 3.57
N ILE A 48 15.18 -3.34 2.64
CA ILE A 48 14.53 -3.50 1.35
C ILE A 48 15.60 -3.52 0.26
N GLY A 49 15.97 -4.70 -0.21
CA GLY A 49 17.01 -4.85 -1.24
C GLY A 49 16.52 -4.71 -2.68
N ARG A 50 15.24 -5.01 -2.95
CA ARG A 50 14.69 -5.07 -4.33
C ARG A 50 13.33 -4.37 -4.40
N PRO A 51 13.29 -3.03 -4.51
CA PRO A 51 12.04 -2.27 -4.55
C PRO A 51 11.19 -2.53 -5.80
N THR A 52 11.80 -3.06 -6.87
CA THR A 52 11.19 -3.20 -8.19
C THR A 52 10.62 -4.59 -8.49
N ASP A 53 10.69 -5.53 -7.54
CA ASP A 53 10.08 -6.84 -7.67
C ASP A 53 9.20 -7.19 -6.48
N GLY A 54 8.45 -8.29 -6.59
CA GLY A 54 7.46 -8.71 -5.60
C GLY A 54 7.99 -9.02 -4.19
N ARG A 55 9.26 -8.77 -3.87
CA ARG A 55 9.82 -8.89 -2.51
C ARG A 55 9.99 -7.54 -1.79
N GLY A 56 9.88 -6.43 -2.53
CA GLY A 56 10.19 -5.08 -2.06
C GLY A 56 9.06 -4.32 -1.39
N TYR A 57 7.82 -4.79 -1.50
CA TYR A 57 6.67 -4.08 -0.94
C TYR A 57 6.73 -4.04 0.59
N VAL A 58 6.32 -2.92 1.18
CA VAL A 58 6.35 -2.68 2.63
C VAL A 58 4.96 -2.76 3.27
N GLY A 59 3.92 -2.81 2.44
CA GLY A 59 2.57 -3.11 2.86
C GLY A 59 1.59 -3.15 1.71
N ILE A 60 0.33 -3.29 2.08
CA ILE A 60 -0.81 -3.48 1.20
C ILE A 60 -1.84 -2.39 1.51
N VAL A 61 -2.38 -1.76 0.48
CA VAL A 61 -3.58 -0.92 0.58
C VAL A 61 -4.74 -1.71 -0.03
N LEU A 62 -5.72 -2.03 0.79
CA LEU A 62 -6.93 -2.76 0.40
C LEU A 62 -8.10 -1.79 0.33
N ALA A 63 -9.00 -1.93 -0.64
CA ALA A 63 -10.24 -1.16 -0.74
C ALA A 63 -11.40 -1.99 -1.31
N GLU A 64 -12.62 -1.57 -0.94
CA GLU A 64 -13.90 -2.15 -1.37
C GLU A 64 -14.51 -1.38 -2.56
N GLY A 65 -15.25 -2.08 -3.41
CA GLY A 65 -15.98 -1.50 -4.55
C GLY A 65 -17.20 -2.32 -4.98
N PRO A 66 -18.14 -1.72 -5.74
CA PRO A 66 -19.28 -2.44 -6.30
C PRO A 66 -18.88 -3.48 -7.35
N THR A 67 -17.71 -3.33 -7.98
CA THR A 67 -17.10 -4.31 -8.88
C THR A 67 -15.60 -4.42 -8.58
N ALA A 68 -14.94 -5.46 -9.09
CA ALA A 68 -13.51 -5.67 -8.89
C ALA A 68 -12.67 -4.52 -9.48
N GLU A 69 -13.08 -3.97 -10.63
CA GLU A 69 -12.44 -2.84 -11.30
C GLU A 69 -12.53 -1.58 -10.44
N ILE A 70 -13.71 -1.30 -9.87
CA ILE A 70 -13.89 -0.13 -9.00
C ILE A 70 -13.12 -0.30 -7.68
N ALA A 71 -13.12 -1.50 -7.09
CA ALA A 71 -12.32 -1.79 -5.90
C ALA A 71 -10.83 -1.56 -6.17
N THR A 72 -10.34 -2.01 -7.35
CA THR A 72 -8.94 -1.83 -7.77
C THR A 72 -8.60 -0.36 -7.96
N HIS A 73 -9.45 0.38 -8.68
CA HIS A 73 -9.25 1.81 -8.88
C HIS A 73 -9.15 2.56 -7.54
N ARG A 74 -10.06 2.27 -6.60
CA ARG A 74 -10.04 2.86 -5.25
C ARG A 74 -8.77 2.53 -4.49
N ALA A 75 -8.32 1.27 -4.53
CA ALA A 75 -7.08 0.84 -3.88
C ALA A 75 -5.85 1.57 -4.48
N VAL A 76 -5.77 1.68 -5.81
CA VAL A 76 -4.72 2.44 -6.52
C VAL A 76 -4.73 3.91 -6.10
N THR A 77 -5.89 4.56 -6.10
CA THR A 77 -6.01 5.98 -5.74
C THR A 77 -5.62 6.23 -4.28
N ALA A 78 -6.09 5.39 -3.35
CA ALA A 78 -5.73 5.51 -1.93
C ALA A 78 -4.24 5.25 -1.69
N ALA A 79 -3.63 4.31 -2.40
CA ALA A 79 -2.19 4.04 -2.29
C ALA A 79 -1.32 5.21 -2.74
N GLY A 80 -1.83 6.11 -3.58
CA GLY A 80 -1.14 7.35 -3.96
C GLY A 80 -0.85 8.30 -2.79
N ALA A 81 -1.56 8.16 -1.65
CA ALA A 81 -1.28 8.91 -0.43
C ALA A 81 -0.16 8.29 0.42
N VAL A 82 0.21 7.03 0.17
CA VAL A 82 1.18 6.30 0.99
C VAL A 82 2.60 6.51 0.46
N HIS A 83 3.50 7.01 1.30
CA HIS A 83 4.91 7.16 0.97
C HIS A 83 5.80 6.35 1.93
N ALA A 84 6.50 5.35 1.39
CA ALA A 84 7.45 4.54 2.13
C ALA A 84 8.87 5.13 2.00
N GLU A 85 9.40 5.64 3.11
CA GLU A 85 10.73 6.23 3.18
C GLU A 85 11.77 5.17 3.51
N THR A 86 12.79 5.06 2.67
CA THR A 86 13.98 4.23 2.93
C THR A 86 15.23 5.10 3.02
N ARG A 87 16.15 4.71 3.91
CA ARG A 87 17.50 5.29 3.97
C ARG A 87 18.51 4.35 3.31
N PRO A 88 19.32 4.83 2.35
CA PRO A 88 20.42 4.06 1.79
C PRO A 88 21.37 3.62 2.88
N ARG A 89 21.97 2.44 2.71
CA ARG A 89 23.11 2.05 3.54
C ARG A 89 24.36 2.75 3.00
N CYS A 90 25.08 3.44 3.87
CA CYS A 90 26.44 3.92 3.60
C CYS A 90 27.39 2.75 3.36
#